data_AF-A0A832UUD7-F1
#
_entry.id   AF-A0A832UUD7-F1
#
_cell.length_a   1.000
_cell.length_b   1.000
_cell.length_c   1.000
_cell.angle_alpha   90.00
_cell.angle_beta   90.00
_cell.angle_gamma   90.00
#
_symmetry.space_group_name_H-M   'P 1'
#
loop_
_entity.id
_entity.type
_entity.pdbx_description
1 polymer ?
#
loop_
_entity_poly.entity_id
_entity_poly.type
_entity_poly.pdbx_seq_one_letter_code
_entity_poly.pdbx_strand_id
1 'polypeptide(L)' 'EEQGHHPNIDFTWGKVKITFWTHAIGGLSVNDFIMAAKIDDLEI' A
#
# COMPACT_ATOMS: atom_id res chain seq x y z
N GLU A 1 -1.83 -11.37 5.22
CA GLU A 1 -0.76 -11.11 6.21
C GLU A 1 0.60 -11.73 5.85
N GLU A 2 0.74 -12.38 4.69
CA GLU A 2 1.98 -13.06 4.26
C GLU A 2 3.22 -12.15 4.09
N GLN A 3 3.03 -10.85 3.90
CA GLN A 3 4.12 -9.90 3.61
C GLN A 3 4.64 -9.15 4.84
N GLY A 4 4.02 -9.31 6.02
CA GLY A 4 4.40 -8.58 7.25
C GLY A 4 4.39 -7.05 7.13
N HIS A 5 3.79 -6.52 6.05
CA HIS A 5 3.79 -5.12 5.67
C HIS A 5 2.34 -4.67 5.49
N HIS A 6 1.87 -3.85 6.42
CA HIS A 6 0.48 -3.43 6.49
C HIS A 6 0.36 -2.01 5.93
N PRO A 7 -0.42 -1.80 4.85
CA PRO A 7 -0.70 -0.45 4.37
C PRO A 7 -1.63 0.29 5.34
N ASN A 8 -1.50 1.62 5.37
CA ASN A 8 -2.53 2.47 5.94
C ASN A 8 -3.62 2.70 4.88
N ILE A 9 -4.87 2.40 5.23
CA ILE A 9 -6.02 2.53 4.32
C ILE A 9 -7.02 3.50 4.95
N ASP A 10 -7.24 4.62 4.27
CA ASP A 10 -8.23 5.63 4.65
C ASP A 10 -9.43 5.56 3.70
N PHE A 11 -10.64 5.44 4.26
CA PHE A 11 -11.89 5.41 3.51
C PHE A 11 -12.66 6.71 3.65
N THR A 12 -13.15 7.23 2.53
CA THR A 12 -14.08 8.36 2.46
C THR A 12 -15.18 8.06 1.45
N TRP A 13 -16.26 8.84 1.44
CA TRP A 13 -17.35 8.62 0.49
C TRP A 13 -16.85 8.73 -0.96
N GLY A 14 -16.91 7.62 -1.70
CA GLY A 14 -16.48 7.54 -3.09
C GLY A 14 -14.97 7.55 -3.33
N LYS A 15 -14.14 7.45 -2.27
CA LYS A 15 -12.68 7.47 -2.41
C LYS A 15 -11.98 6.61 -1.35
N VAL A 16 -11.01 5.84 -1.81
CA VAL A 16 -10.07 5.10 -0.98
C VAL A 16 -8.67 5.68 -1.16
N LYS A 17 -7.94 5.88 -0.07
CA LYS A 17 -6.52 6.24 -0.10
C LYS A 17 -5.74 5.09 0.54
N ILE A 18 -4.77 4.57 -0.18
CA ILE A 18 -3.86 3.51 0.30
C ILE A 18 -2.47 4.10 0.36
N THR A 19 -1.81 3.96 1.51
CA THR A 19 -0.43 4.44 1.74
C THR A 19 0.45 3.27 2.15
N PHE A 20 1.52 3.04 1.38
CA PHE A 20 2.56 2.07 1.70
C PHE A 20 3.78 2.76 2.31
N TRP A 21 4.27 2.24 3.43
CA TRP A 21 5.50 2.70 4.05
C TRP A 21 6.12 1.59 4.90
N THR A 22 7.43 1.39 4.78
CA THR A 22 8.14 0.34 5.52
C THR A 22 8.78 0.90 6.79
N HIS A 23 8.08 0.73 7.92
CA HIS A 23 8.56 1.13 9.25
C HIS A 23 9.97 0.60 9.59
N ALA A 24 10.27 -0.66 9.20
CA ALA A 24 11.51 -1.33 9.56
C ALA A 24 12.78 -0.66 9.00
N ILE A 25 12.67 0.06 7.89
CA ILE A 25 13.79 0.80 7.27
C ILE A 25 13.60 2.32 7.37
N GLY A 26 12.55 2.79 8.05
CA GLY A 26 12.22 4.21 8.17
C GLY A 26 11.94 4.90 6.83
N GLY A 27 11.54 4.15 5.80
CA GLY A 27 11.51 4.63 4.42
C GLY A 27 10.74 3.73 3.47
N LEU A 28 10.89 4.00 2.18
CA LEU A 28 10.28 3.18 1.13
C LEU A 28 11.17 1.99 0.80
N SER A 29 10.57 0.82 0.73
CA SER A 29 11.16 -0.42 0.26
C SER A 29 10.61 -0.78 -1.12
N VAL A 30 11.30 -1.69 -1.81
CA VAL A 30 10.83 -2.24 -3.09
C VAL A 30 9.43 -2.86 -2.94
N ASN A 31 9.11 -3.41 -1.78
CA ASN A 31 7.80 -4.00 -1.52
C ASN A 31 6.67 -2.97 -1.54
N ASP A 32 6.93 -1.74 -1.08
CA ASP A 32 5.95 -0.63 -1.16
C ASP A 32 5.55 -0.36 -2.62
N PHE A 33 6.53 -0.39 -3.54
CA PHE A 33 6.28 -0.17 -4.97
C PHE A 33 5.59 -1.36 -5.65
N ILE A 34 5.94 -2.59 -5.28
CA ILE A 34 5.27 -3.80 -5.81
C ILE A 34 3.78 -3.78 -5.42
N MET A 35 3.48 -3.42 -4.17
CA MET A 35 2.10 -3.38 -3.69
C MET A 35 1.30 -2.24 -4.33
N ALA A 36 1.93 -1.08 -4.58
CA ALA A 36 1.31 0.00 -5.34
C ALA A 36 0.96 -0.44 -6.78
N ALA A 37 1.91 -1.06 -7.49
CA ALA A 37 1.67 -1.54 -8.86
C ALA A 37 0.55 -2.58 -8.95
N LYS A 38 0.41 -3.46 -7.95
CA LYS A 38 -0.70 -4.41 -7.87
C LYS A 38 -2.07 -3.74 -7.72
N ILE A 39 -2.14 -2.58 -7.06
CA ILE A 39 -3.38 -1.81 -6.95
C ILE A 39 -3.69 -1.10 -8.26
N ASP A 40 -2.68 -0.58 -8.95
CA ASP A 40 -2.87 0.07 -10.25
C ASP A 40 -3.40 -0.91 -11.31
N ASP A 41 -3.09 -2.20 -11.19
CA ASP A 41 -3.57 -3.27 -12.08
C ASP A 41 -4.98 -3.78 -11.72
N LEU A 42 -5.59 -3.30 -10.63
CA LEU A 42 -6.98 -3.65 -10.32
C LEU A 42 -7.92 -2.91 -11.29
N GLU A 43 -8.59 -3.66 -12.17
CA GLU A 43 -9.72 -3.15 -12.93
C GLU A 43 -10.87 -2.80 -11.96
N ILE A 44 -11.35 -1.55 -12.03
CA ILE A 44 -12.42 -0.99 -11.19
C ILE A 44 -13.68 -0.73 -12.02
#